data_AF-A0A7S3RHD8-F1
#
_entry.id   AF-A0A7S3RHD8-F1
#
_cell.length_a   1.000
_cell.length_b   1.000
_cell.length_c   1.000
_cell.angle_alpha   90.00
_cell.angle_beta   90.00
_cell.angle_gamma   90.00
#
_symmetry.space_group_name_H-M   'P 1'
#
loop_
_entity.id
_entity.type
_entity.pdbx_description
1 polymer ?
#
loop_
_entity_poly.entity_id
_entity_poly.type
_entity_poly.pdbx_seq_one_letter_code
_entity_poly.pdbx_strand_id
1 'polypeptide(L)'
;DNEGAGPPSTGSTTTRVMGKKQPEADPPVRVETTTEGDGKTFPSHGDALTVHYTGRLAKSDEVFDNSRERAPFSFTLGAGTVIRGWELGVASMSLGQRATLSISAEAAYGRKGCDQRGNASGTGFIPPNAALIFDVELLDINDQRGVASEGRLLAYRAKLDVWLREKLERFDAEPSVGAKQAAKHGDRAGYEAHLRSQVEAKCAAERAKLGLPRSDASAVRKGEAEAGGDGAEGGGTEAPTSLSFDARIASVKVEPKDDEDSDANFPRNLHNAAELFAAAGMRSQAAQLHDCSTRLLSLLSAGPTGRQSQRIGRACICWSCGHVGLPSNASSVVESGATPPGVCAACGENAQTNFVRVVSEDGAVVPWIEDAERAPRPEGQGE
;
A
#
# COMPACT_ATOMS: atom_id res chain seq x y z
N ASP A 1 37.49 35.92 -70.99
CA ASP A 1 37.07 35.08 -69.85
C ASP A 1 35.59 35.28 -69.56
N ASN A 2 34.84 34.17 -69.62
CA ASN A 2 33.63 33.77 -68.86
C ASN A 2 32.77 34.86 -68.18
N GLU A 3 31.44 34.80 -68.10
CA GLU A 3 30.37 33.87 -68.49
C GLU A 3 29.05 34.55 -67.99
N GLY A 4 27.88 34.11 -68.47
CA GLY A 4 26.70 34.06 -67.58
C GLY A 4 25.52 34.99 -67.91
N ALA A 5 24.51 34.41 -68.56
CA ALA A 5 23.15 34.93 -68.67
C ALA A 5 22.30 34.57 -67.43
N GLY A 6 21.31 35.41 -67.10
CA GLY A 6 20.21 35.09 -66.17
C GLY A 6 19.14 36.19 -66.08
N PRO A 7 17.85 35.93 -66.37
CA PRO A 7 16.73 36.86 -66.18
C PRO A 7 16.05 36.70 -64.78
N PRO A 8 15.09 37.58 -64.40
CA PRO A 8 14.76 37.83 -63.00
C PRO A 8 13.70 36.90 -62.40
N SER A 9 13.69 36.94 -61.07
CA SER A 9 12.93 36.19 -60.07
C SER A 9 11.43 36.01 -60.31
N THR A 10 10.96 34.77 -60.20
CA THR A 10 9.58 34.43 -59.86
C THR A 10 9.51 33.94 -58.42
N GLY A 11 8.65 34.57 -57.62
CA GLY A 11 8.39 34.17 -56.24
C GLY A 11 7.68 32.82 -56.19
N SER A 12 8.19 31.90 -55.36
CA SER A 12 7.47 30.70 -54.96
C SER A 12 7.41 30.64 -53.44
N THR A 13 6.24 30.96 -52.92
CA THR A 13 5.85 30.81 -51.52
C THR A 13 5.96 29.34 -51.14
N THR A 14 7.01 28.97 -50.41
CA THR A 14 7.14 27.63 -49.85
C THR A 14 6.34 27.58 -48.56
N THR A 15 5.11 27.07 -48.64
CA THR A 15 4.27 26.79 -47.48
C THR A 15 4.91 25.66 -46.67
N ARG A 16 5.41 25.99 -45.47
CA ARG A 16 5.93 25.02 -44.50
C ARG A 16 4.77 24.16 -44.01
N VAL A 17 4.65 22.93 -44.53
CA VAL A 17 3.75 21.92 -43.98
C VAL A 17 4.29 21.54 -42.59
N MET A 18 3.66 22.06 -41.55
CA MET A 18 3.89 21.61 -40.18
C MET A 18 3.43 20.16 -40.08
N GLY A 19 4.39 19.26 -39.84
CA GLY A 19 4.13 17.83 -39.65
C GLY A 19 3.13 17.62 -38.53
N LYS A 20 2.06 16.89 -38.83
CA LYS A 20 1.12 16.38 -37.82
C LYS A 20 1.90 15.46 -36.88
N LYS A 21 1.94 15.80 -35.60
CA LYS A 21 2.43 14.93 -34.52
C LYS A 21 1.66 13.61 -34.61
N GLN A 22 2.34 12.52 -34.94
CA GLN A 22 1.70 11.20 -34.95
C GLN A 22 1.18 10.88 -33.54
N PRO A 23 0.00 10.25 -33.41
CA PRO A 23 -0.48 9.79 -32.12
C PRO A 23 0.53 8.80 -31.55
N GLU A 24 0.89 9.01 -30.29
CA GLU A 24 1.81 8.17 -29.53
C GLU A 24 1.26 6.74 -29.50
N ALA A 25 2.05 5.77 -29.93
CA ALA A 25 1.62 4.38 -30.01
C ALA A 25 1.37 3.83 -28.59
N ASP A 26 0.33 2.99 -28.44
CA ASP A 26 0.02 2.35 -27.16
C ASP A 26 1.25 1.59 -26.61
N PRO A 27 1.50 1.65 -25.29
CA PRO A 27 2.65 1.00 -24.70
C PRO A 27 2.62 -0.52 -24.93
N PRO A 28 3.80 -1.17 -25.08
CA PRO A 28 3.87 -2.60 -25.37
C PRO A 28 3.28 -3.49 -24.26
N VAL A 29 3.26 -2.99 -23.02
CA VAL A 29 2.63 -3.64 -21.86
C VAL A 29 2.06 -2.58 -20.93
N ARG A 30 0.87 -2.85 -20.38
CA ARG A 30 0.29 -2.10 -19.26
C ARG A 30 0.24 -3.02 -18.05
N VAL A 31 0.72 -2.54 -16.89
CA VAL A 31 0.74 -3.29 -15.63
C VAL A 31 -0.25 -2.66 -14.67
N GLU A 32 -1.18 -3.47 -14.18
CA GLU A 32 -2.20 -3.06 -13.21
C GLU A 32 -2.05 -3.90 -11.95
N THR A 33 -1.61 -3.27 -10.86
CA THR A 33 -1.42 -3.97 -9.59
C THR A 33 -2.75 -4.47 -9.03
N THR A 34 -2.81 -5.78 -8.79
CA THR A 34 -3.94 -6.44 -8.11
C THR A 34 -3.66 -6.61 -6.63
N THR A 35 -2.41 -6.88 -6.25
CA THR A 35 -1.93 -6.93 -4.87
C THR A 35 -0.51 -6.41 -4.84
N GLU A 36 -0.26 -5.42 -3.98
CA GLU A 36 1.08 -4.85 -3.81
C GLU A 36 2.08 -5.91 -3.34
N GLY A 37 3.32 -5.79 -3.84
CA GLY A 37 4.47 -6.52 -3.34
C GLY A 37 5.16 -5.75 -2.22
N ASP A 38 6.46 -5.98 -2.05
CA ASP A 38 7.25 -5.30 -1.02
C ASP A 38 7.58 -3.83 -1.34
N GLY A 39 7.36 -3.38 -2.58
CA GLY A 39 7.68 -2.04 -3.08
C GLY A 39 9.16 -1.65 -2.97
N LYS A 40 10.06 -2.60 -2.75
CA LYS A 40 11.50 -2.37 -2.48
C LYS A 40 12.39 -3.21 -3.37
N THR A 41 12.04 -4.48 -3.56
CA THR A 41 12.85 -5.45 -4.29
C THR A 41 12.26 -5.61 -5.68
N PHE A 42 12.98 -5.13 -6.69
CA PHE A 42 12.55 -5.20 -8.08
C PHE A 42 13.53 -6.06 -8.90
N PRO A 43 13.03 -6.87 -9.84
CA PRO A 43 13.87 -7.64 -10.74
C PRO A 43 14.86 -6.77 -11.54
N SER A 44 16.10 -7.24 -11.62
CA SER A 44 17.17 -6.67 -12.42
C SER A 44 17.62 -7.62 -13.52
N HIS A 45 18.23 -7.09 -14.58
CA HIS A 45 18.71 -7.90 -15.69
C HIS A 45 19.70 -8.96 -15.20
N GLY A 46 19.45 -10.23 -15.54
CA GLY A 46 20.24 -11.39 -15.10
C GLY A 46 19.65 -12.14 -13.91
N ASP A 47 18.64 -11.58 -13.22
CA ASP A 47 18.01 -12.25 -12.09
C ASP A 47 17.21 -13.48 -12.52
N ALA A 48 17.28 -14.53 -11.71
CA ALA A 48 16.40 -15.68 -11.80
C ALA A 48 15.06 -15.35 -11.11
N LEU A 49 13.99 -15.34 -11.86
CA LEU A 49 12.64 -15.02 -11.38
C LEU A 49 11.80 -16.28 -11.33
N THR A 50 10.98 -16.42 -10.30
CA THR A 50 9.93 -17.45 -10.24
C THR A 50 8.57 -16.79 -10.08
N VAL A 51 7.60 -17.21 -10.90
CA VAL A 51 6.26 -16.61 -10.93
C VAL A 51 5.15 -17.66 -10.97
N HIS A 52 3.98 -17.28 -10.46
CA HIS A 52 2.72 -17.88 -10.87
C HIS A 52 2.03 -16.99 -11.90
N TYR A 53 1.29 -17.61 -12.82
CA TYR A 53 0.60 -16.89 -13.89
C TYR A 53 -0.61 -17.65 -14.43
N THR A 54 -1.54 -16.89 -15.02
CA THR A 54 -2.63 -17.37 -15.86
C THR A 54 -2.68 -16.47 -17.09
N GLY A 55 -2.50 -17.04 -18.28
CA GLY A 55 -2.53 -16.34 -19.55
C GLY A 55 -3.83 -16.57 -20.30
N ARG A 56 -4.45 -15.49 -20.78
CA ARG A 56 -5.69 -15.53 -21.55
C ARG A 56 -5.67 -14.63 -22.78
N LEU A 57 -6.46 -14.97 -23.79
CA LEU A 57 -6.61 -14.15 -24.99
C LEU A 57 -7.43 -12.90 -24.66
N ALA A 58 -6.91 -11.70 -24.94
CA ALA A 58 -7.59 -10.44 -24.59
C ALA A 58 -8.96 -10.29 -25.26
N LYS A 59 -9.16 -10.93 -26.42
CA LYS A 59 -10.40 -10.84 -27.20
C LYS A 59 -11.54 -11.73 -26.67
N SER A 60 -11.21 -12.91 -26.15
CA SER A 60 -12.21 -13.93 -25.77
C SER A 60 -12.19 -14.27 -24.28
N ASP A 61 -11.19 -13.79 -23.53
CA ASP A 61 -10.90 -14.17 -22.15
C ASP A 61 -10.58 -15.67 -21.96
N GLU A 62 -10.40 -16.40 -23.07
CA GLU A 62 -10.07 -17.82 -23.07
C GLU A 62 -8.67 -18.05 -22.53
N VAL A 63 -8.56 -18.88 -21.48
CA VAL A 63 -7.28 -19.27 -20.88
C VAL A 63 -6.58 -20.25 -21.81
N PHE A 64 -5.40 -19.86 -22.31
CA PHE A 64 -4.56 -20.74 -23.14
C PHE A 64 -3.48 -21.44 -22.30
N ASP A 65 -3.10 -20.88 -21.14
CA ASP A 65 -2.07 -21.42 -20.28
C ASP A 65 -2.22 -20.95 -18.81
N ASN A 66 -1.87 -21.81 -17.85
CA ASN A 66 -1.86 -21.48 -16.42
C ASN A 66 -0.75 -22.24 -15.70
N SER A 67 -0.09 -21.65 -14.72
CA SER A 67 0.88 -22.36 -13.86
C SER A 67 0.34 -22.74 -12.49
N ARG A 68 -0.82 -22.18 -12.10
CA ARG A 68 -1.38 -22.32 -10.74
C ARG A 68 -1.92 -23.71 -10.46
N GLU A 69 -2.27 -24.48 -11.48
CA GLU A 69 -2.66 -25.89 -11.35
C GLU A 69 -1.46 -26.84 -11.42
N ARG A 70 -0.26 -26.30 -11.65
CA ARG A 70 1.00 -27.03 -11.80
C ARG A 70 2.12 -26.34 -10.99
N ALA A 71 3.37 -26.50 -11.40
CA ALA A 71 4.50 -25.87 -10.73
C ALA A 71 4.65 -24.39 -11.17
N PRO A 72 5.21 -23.52 -10.30
CA PRO A 72 5.65 -22.17 -10.68
C PRO A 72 6.59 -22.21 -11.89
N PHE A 73 6.59 -21.13 -12.67
CA PHE A 73 7.45 -20.99 -13.83
C PHE A 73 8.64 -20.10 -13.48
N SER A 74 9.85 -20.55 -13.84
CA SER A 74 11.09 -19.81 -13.60
C SER A 74 11.76 -19.42 -14.90
N PHE A 75 12.29 -18.20 -14.97
CA PHE A 75 13.04 -17.69 -16.11
C PHE A 75 14.07 -16.65 -15.66
N THR A 76 15.04 -16.33 -16.53
CA THR A 76 16.04 -15.30 -16.27
C THR A 76 15.67 -14.00 -16.98
N LEU A 77 15.58 -12.89 -16.24
CA LEU A 77 15.25 -11.59 -16.82
C LEU A 77 16.37 -11.11 -17.75
N GLY A 78 16.01 -10.63 -18.93
CA GLY A 78 16.94 -10.14 -19.95
C GLY A 78 17.55 -11.23 -20.83
N ALA A 79 17.28 -12.52 -20.56
CA ALA A 79 17.77 -13.62 -21.39
C ALA A 79 17.00 -13.79 -22.70
N GLY A 80 15.85 -13.13 -22.86
CA GLY A 80 15.01 -13.25 -24.06
C GLY A 80 14.35 -14.62 -24.21
N THR A 81 14.20 -15.35 -23.10
CA THR A 81 13.57 -16.68 -23.06
C THR A 81 12.06 -16.63 -22.91
N VAL A 82 11.51 -15.44 -22.63
CA VAL A 82 10.06 -15.17 -22.52
C VAL A 82 9.64 -14.08 -23.49
N ILE A 83 8.33 -13.87 -23.68
CA ILE A 83 7.82 -12.80 -24.54
C ILE A 83 8.25 -11.42 -24.02
N ARG A 84 8.45 -10.46 -24.93
CA ARG A 84 8.92 -9.10 -24.57
C ARG A 84 8.02 -8.41 -23.56
N GLY A 85 6.71 -8.65 -23.59
CA GLY A 85 5.78 -8.10 -22.62
C GLY A 85 6.04 -8.58 -21.18
N TRP A 86 6.57 -9.78 -21.00
CA TRP A 86 7.00 -10.28 -19.69
C TRP A 86 8.31 -9.63 -19.25
N GLU A 87 9.30 -9.52 -20.15
CA GLU A 87 10.56 -8.82 -19.89
C GLU A 87 10.33 -7.38 -19.40
N LEU A 88 9.33 -6.69 -19.95
CA LEU A 88 8.99 -5.33 -19.56
C LEU A 88 8.06 -5.27 -18.34
N GLY A 89 7.01 -6.09 -18.31
CA GLY A 89 5.98 -6.02 -17.28
C GLY A 89 6.47 -6.54 -15.93
N VAL A 90 7.09 -7.73 -15.91
CA VAL A 90 7.55 -8.35 -14.65
C VAL A 90 8.71 -7.57 -14.04
N ALA A 91 9.55 -6.92 -14.85
CA ALA A 91 10.61 -6.03 -14.36
C ALA A 91 10.10 -4.83 -13.54
N SER A 92 8.88 -4.38 -13.80
CA SER A 92 8.23 -3.32 -13.02
C SER A 92 7.51 -3.80 -11.75
N MET A 93 7.44 -5.13 -11.54
CA MET A 93 6.80 -5.69 -10.37
C MET A 93 7.79 -5.77 -9.21
N SER A 94 7.32 -5.43 -8.01
CA SER A 94 8.03 -5.69 -6.77
C SER A 94 7.84 -7.13 -6.31
N LEU A 95 8.81 -7.66 -5.57
CA LEU A 95 8.78 -9.02 -5.05
C LEU A 95 7.51 -9.25 -4.21
N GLY A 96 6.77 -10.34 -4.48
CA GLY A 96 5.49 -10.65 -3.85
C GLY A 96 4.26 -10.00 -4.50
N GLN A 97 4.45 -9.09 -5.47
CA GLN A 97 3.35 -8.41 -6.16
C GLN A 97 2.56 -9.37 -7.04
N ARG A 98 1.24 -9.16 -7.11
CA ARG A 98 0.38 -9.74 -8.13
C ARG A 98 -0.19 -8.63 -9.01
N ALA A 99 -0.08 -8.76 -10.32
CA ALA A 99 -0.51 -7.77 -11.27
C ALA A 99 -1.14 -8.40 -12.52
N THR A 100 -2.04 -7.63 -13.14
CA THR A 100 -2.55 -7.93 -14.47
C THR A 100 -1.70 -7.20 -15.51
N LEU A 101 -1.09 -7.96 -16.41
CA LEU A 101 -0.26 -7.48 -17.51
C LEU A 101 -1.09 -7.58 -18.80
N SER A 102 -1.47 -6.44 -19.36
CA SER A 102 -2.10 -6.34 -20.67
C SER A 102 -1.01 -6.13 -21.71
N ILE A 103 -0.77 -7.15 -22.55
CA ILE A 103 0.37 -7.20 -23.47
C ILE A 103 -0.13 -7.09 -24.91
N SER A 104 0.43 -6.13 -25.65
CA SER A 104 0.10 -5.95 -27.06
C SER A 104 0.55 -7.15 -27.89
N ALA A 105 -0.06 -7.36 -29.05
CA ALA A 105 0.30 -8.47 -29.92
C ALA A 105 1.80 -8.45 -30.31
N GLU A 106 2.36 -7.26 -30.56
CA GLU A 106 3.77 -7.10 -30.94
C GLU A 106 4.74 -7.45 -29.80
N ALA A 107 4.36 -7.20 -28.56
CA ALA A 107 5.13 -7.58 -27.38
C ALA A 107 4.88 -9.04 -26.92
N ALA A 108 3.90 -9.72 -27.54
CA ALA A 108 3.57 -11.13 -27.33
C ALA A 108 4.13 -12.00 -28.47
N TYR A 109 3.26 -12.67 -29.23
CA TYR A 109 3.63 -13.61 -30.31
C TYR A 109 3.52 -12.99 -31.73
N GLY A 110 3.17 -11.71 -31.82
CA GLY A 110 3.16 -10.92 -33.05
C GLY A 110 2.29 -11.50 -34.16
N ARG A 111 2.68 -11.22 -35.40
CA ARG A 111 1.98 -11.66 -36.62
C ARG A 111 1.93 -13.17 -36.81
N LYS A 112 2.80 -13.92 -36.14
CA LYS A 112 2.88 -15.38 -36.30
C LYS A 112 1.93 -16.13 -35.35
N GLY A 113 1.68 -15.56 -34.17
CA GLY A 113 0.98 -16.30 -33.11
C GLY A 113 1.82 -17.48 -32.60
N CYS A 114 1.17 -18.44 -31.95
CA CYS A 114 1.76 -19.67 -31.46
C CYS A 114 0.81 -20.84 -31.73
N ASP A 115 1.29 -21.89 -32.38
CA ASP A 115 0.51 -23.12 -32.59
C ASP A 115 1.07 -24.27 -31.76
N GLN A 116 1.17 -24.06 -30.43
CA GLN A 116 1.66 -25.09 -29.51
C GLN A 116 0.52 -25.92 -28.91
N ARG A 117 -0.30 -26.53 -29.77
CA ARG A 117 -1.26 -27.57 -29.37
C ARG A 117 -0.61 -28.86 -28.83
N GLY A 118 0.72 -28.97 -28.89
CA GLY A 118 1.50 -30.11 -28.41
C GLY A 118 2.26 -29.91 -27.10
N ASN A 119 2.10 -28.78 -26.39
CA ASN A 119 2.71 -28.62 -25.07
C ASN A 119 1.92 -29.38 -23.99
N ALA A 120 2.50 -29.55 -22.79
CA ALA A 120 1.92 -30.34 -21.70
C ALA A 120 0.52 -29.85 -21.24
N SER A 121 0.09 -28.65 -21.66
CA SER A 121 -1.22 -28.07 -21.39
C SER A 121 -2.29 -28.47 -22.41
N GLY A 122 -1.91 -28.86 -23.63
CA GLY A 122 -2.84 -29.15 -24.74
C GLY A 122 -3.63 -27.93 -25.27
N THR A 123 -3.46 -26.75 -24.68
CA THR A 123 -4.28 -25.54 -24.89
C THR A 123 -3.49 -24.34 -25.44
N GLY A 124 -2.23 -24.52 -25.83
CA GLY A 124 -1.29 -23.46 -26.19
C GLY A 124 -1.48 -22.79 -27.56
N PHE A 125 -2.70 -22.77 -28.11
CA PHE A 125 -2.97 -22.06 -29.37
C PHE A 125 -3.18 -20.56 -29.10
N ILE A 126 -2.40 -19.74 -29.78
CA ILE A 126 -2.46 -18.28 -29.75
C ILE A 126 -2.57 -17.78 -31.20
N PRO A 127 -3.68 -17.14 -31.59
CA PRO A 127 -3.84 -16.65 -32.95
C PRO A 127 -2.79 -15.60 -33.36
N PRO A 128 -2.51 -15.45 -34.66
CA PRO A 128 -1.81 -14.29 -35.21
C PRO A 128 -2.38 -12.97 -34.71
N ASN A 129 -1.50 -12.03 -34.35
CA ASN A 129 -1.85 -10.69 -33.88
C ASN A 129 -2.74 -10.66 -32.62
N ALA A 130 -2.69 -11.69 -31.78
CA ALA A 130 -3.44 -11.72 -30.53
C ALA A 130 -2.74 -10.90 -29.43
N ALA A 131 -3.47 -9.92 -28.87
CA ALA A 131 -3.14 -9.33 -27.57
C ALA A 131 -3.49 -10.31 -26.45
N LEU A 132 -2.71 -10.28 -25.38
CA LEU A 132 -2.80 -11.23 -24.26
C LEU A 132 -3.00 -10.48 -22.95
N ILE A 133 -3.70 -11.13 -22.02
CA ILE A 133 -3.77 -10.67 -20.64
C ILE A 133 -3.16 -11.76 -19.76
N PHE A 134 -2.22 -11.37 -18.90
CA PHE A 134 -1.63 -12.26 -17.91
C PHE A 134 -1.95 -11.78 -16.51
N ASP A 135 -2.41 -12.67 -15.65
CA ASP A 135 -2.47 -12.44 -14.20
C ASP A 135 -1.24 -13.09 -13.57
N VAL A 136 -0.23 -12.30 -13.24
CA VAL A 136 1.11 -12.74 -12.80
C VAL A 136 1.32 -12.41 -11.33
N GLU A 137 1.96 -13.32 -10.60
CA GLU A 137 2.39 -13.16 -9.21
C GLU A 137 3.89 -13.45 -9.14
N LEU A 138 4.68 -12.45 -8.72
CA LEU A 138 6.13 -12.55 -8.58
C LEU A 138 6.49 -13.18 -7.23
N LEU A 139 6.98 -14.42 -7.24
CA LEU A 139 7.19 -15.21 -6.04
C LEU A 139 8.62 -15.15 -5.52
N ASP A 140 9.60 -15.00 -6.40
CA ASP A 140 11.02 -15.11 -6.05
C ASP A 140 11.92 -14.32 -7.00
N ILE A 141 12.99 -13.74 -6.47
CA ILE A 141 14.13 -13.16 -7.19
C ILE A 141 15.42 -13.76 -6.61
N ASN A 142 16.20 -14.52 -7.37
CA ASN A 142 17.49 -15.11 -6.96
C ASN A 142 17.44 -15.87 -5.62
N ASP A 143 16.46 -16.75 -5.45
CA ASP A 143 16.18 -17.51 -4.21
C ASP A 143 15.71 -16.64 -3.03
N GLN A 144 15.51 -15.34 -3.26
CA GLN A 144 14.80 -14.46 -2.33
C GLN A 144 13.30 -14.58 -2.58
N ARG A 145 12.63 -15.35 -1.73
CA ARG A 145 11.18 -15.49 -1.79
C ARG A 145 10.48 -14.22 -1.35
N GLY A 146 9.53 -13.79 -2.16
CA GLY A 146 8.60 -12.74 -1.82
C GLY A 146 7.76 -13.16 -0.65
N VAL A 147 7.75 -12.29 0.35
CA VAL A 147 6.86 -12.43 1.49
C VAL A 147 5.46 -12.35 0.91
N ALA A 148 4.70 -13.45 0.95
CA ALA A 148 3.29 -13.34 0.62
C ALA A 148 2.69 -12.28 1.56
N SER A 149 2.11 -11.24 0.98
CA SER A 149 1.80 -10.03 1.72
C SER A 149 0.93 -10.34 2.95
N GLU A 150 1.09 -9.58 4.03
CA GLU A 150 0.12 -9.58 5.12
C GLU A 150 -1.30 -9.39 4.59
N GLY A 151 -1.46 -8.67 3.47
CA GLY A 151 -2.71 -8.56 2.71
C GLY A 151 -3.36 -9.91 2.34
N ARG A 152 -2.58 -10.94 1.97
CA ARG A 152 -3.11 -12.30 1.72
C ARG A 152 -3.62 -12.95 2.99
N LEU A 153 -2.88 -12.80 4.09
CA LEU A 153 -3.29 -13.34 5.39
C LEU A 153 -4.53 -12.62 5.92
N LEU A 154 -4.63 -11.30 5.72
CA LEU A 154 -5.78 -10.48 6.06
C LEU A 154 -7.01 -10.85 5.22
N ALA A 155 -6.85 -11.01 3.91
CA ALA A 155 -7.94 -11.45 3.03
C ALA A 155 -8.42 -12.87 3.40
N TYR A 156 -7.50 -13.76 3.79
CA TYR A 156 -7.84 -15.09 4.28
C TYR A 156 -8.57 -15.04 5.63
N ARG A 157 -8.10 -14.18 6.55
CA ARG A 157 -8.77 -13.93 7.84
C ARG A 157 -10.18 -13.40 7.64
N ALA A 158 -10.39 -12.43 6.75
CA ALA A 158 -11.70 -11.88 6.45
C ALA A 158 -12.69 -12.93 5.94
N LYS A 159 -12.25 -13.86 5.08
CA LYS A 159 -13.08 -15.00 4.64
C LYS A 159 -13.47 -15.92 5.80
N LEU A 160 -12.55 -16.16 6.74
CA LEU A 160 -12.83 -16.97 7.91
C LEU A 160 -13.73 -16.25 8.93
N ASP A 161 -13.66 -14.93 9.03
CA ASP A 161 -14.58 -14.15 9.87
C ASP A 161 -16.01 -14.13 9.29
N VAL A 162 -16.17 -14.11 7.97
CA VAL A 162 -17.48 -14.35 7.31
C VAL A 162 -18.00 -15.75 7.66
N TRP A 163 -17.17 -16.78 7.48
CA TRP A 163 -17.53 -18.16 7.85
C TRP A 163 -17.93 -18.28 9.33
N LEU A 164 -17.21 -17.61 10.23
CA LEU A 164 -17.52 -17.59 11.66
C LEU A 164 -18.90 -16.97 11.91
N ARG A 165 -19.21 -15.84 11.27
CA ARG A 165 -20.53 -15.20 11.39
C ARG A 165 -21.65 -16.12 10.89
N GLU A 166 -21.49 -16.74 9.72
CA GLU A 166 -22.47 -17.70 9.20
C GLU A 166 -22.72 -18.87 10.17
N LYS A 167 -21.68 -19.33 10.88
CA LYS A 167 -21.82 -20.39 11.89
C LYS A 167 -22.57 -19.92 13.14
N LEU A 168 -22.35 -18.69 13.58
CA LEU A 168 -23.07 -18.11 14.71
C LEU A 168 -24.51 -17.79 14.36
N GLU A 169 -24.78 -17.23 13.17
CA GLU A 169 -26.14 -17.01 12.67
C GLU A 169 -26.91 -18.33 12.59
N ARG A 170 -26.26 -19.41 12.11
CA ARG A 170 -26.87 -20.74 12.10
C ARG A 170 -27.15 -21.29 13.51
N PHE A 171 -26.25 -21.04 14.45
CA PHE A 171 -26.45 -21.41 15.85
C PHE A 171 -27.67 -20.70 16.43
N ASP A 172 -27.83 -19.41 16.15
CA ASP A 172 -28.90 -18.56 16.65
C ASP A 172 -30.25 -18.86 15.96
N ALA A 173 -30.23 -19.18 14.65
CA ALA A 173 -31.43 -19.41 13.84
C ALA A 173 -31.99 -20.85 13.90
N GLU A 174 -31.14 -21.86 14.16
CA GLU A 174 -31.56 -23.28 14.21
C GLU A 174 -31.45 -23.82 15.65
N PRO A 175 -32.56 -23.91 16.42
CA PRO A 175 -32.52 -24.36 17.83
C PRO A 175 -31.88 -25.73 18.03
N SER A 176 -32.06 -26.65 17.06
CA SER A 176 -31.47 -27.98 17.12
C SER A 176 -29.95 -27.97 16.94
N VAL A 177 -29.41 -27.02 16.17
CA VAL A 177 -27.97 -26.81 16.01
C VAL A 177 -27.42 -26.09 17.23
N GLY A 178 -28.10 -25.02 17.69
CA GLY A 178 -27.76 -24.30 18.90
C GLY A 178 -27.63 -25.22 20.11
N ALA A 179 -28.64 -26.06 20.38
CA ALA A 179 -28.63 -27.01 21.48
C ALA A 179 -27.48 -28.04 21.38
N LYS A 180 -27.19 -28.55 20.18
CA LYS A 180 -26.09 -29.50 19.96
C LYS A 180 -24.72 -28.87 20.19
N GLN A 181 -24.53 -27.63 19.76
CA GLN A 181 -23.25 -26.94 19.92
C GLN A 181 -23.07 -26.43 21.35
N ALA A 182 -24.13 -25.92 22.00
CA ALA A 182 -24.12 -25.57 23.42
C ALA A 182 -23.80 -26.79 24.29
N ALA A 183 -24.38 -27.97 24.00
CA ALA A 183 -24.03 -29.19 24.72
C ALA A 183 -22.55 -29.57 24.64
N LYS A 184 -21.84 -29.16 23.57
CA LYS A 184 -20.41 -29.44 23.37
C LYS A 184 -19.50 -28.32 23.89
N HIS A 185 -19.94 -27.08 23.79
CA HIS A 185 -19.12 -25.89 23.99
C HIS A 185 -19.65 -24.98 25.12
N GLY A 186 -20.61 -25.46 25.91
CA GLY A 186 -21.26 -24.75 27.01
C GLY A 186 -22.44 -23.90 26.54
N ASP A 187 -22.13 -22.77 25.93
CA ASP A 187 -23.12 -21.79 25.49
C ASP A 187 -22.69 -21.16 24.14
N ARG A 188 -23.40 -20.11 23.73
CA ARG A 188 -23.08 -19.37 22.50
C ARG A 188 -21.66 -18.78 22.56
N ALA A 189 -21.24 -18.26 23.70
CA ALA A 189 -19.94 -17.63 23.88
C ALA A 189 -18.81 -18.67 23.80
N GLY A 190 -18.99 -19.83 24.41
CA GLY A 190 -18.04 -20.94 24.32
C GLY A 190 -17.97 -21.53 22.90
N TYR A 191 -19.08 -21.60 22.17
CA TYR A 191 -19.06 -21.97 20.75
C TYR A 191 -18.34 -20.92 19.89
N GLU A 192 -18.57 -19.64 20.14
CA GLU A 192 -17.85 -18.55 19.47
C GLU A 192 -16.34 -18.62 19.73
N ALA A 193 -15.93 -18.82 20.98
CA ALA A 193 -14.52 -18.98 21.36
C ALA A 193 -13.87 -20.17 20.63
N HIS A 194 -14.58 -21.30 20.52
CA HIS A 194 -14.13 -22.45 19.75
C HIS A 194 -13.93 -22.12 18.27
N LEU A 195 -14.89 -21.42 17.64
CA LEU A 195 -14.77 -21.00 16.24
C LEU A 195 -13.61 -20.03 16.03
N ARG A 196 -13.42 -19.04 16.93
CA ARG A 196 -12.29 -18.10 16.89
C ARG A 196 -10.95 -18.81 16.96
N SER A 197 -10.81 -19.80 17.85
CA SER A 197 -9.62 -20.65 17.93
C SER A 197 -9.34 -21.40 16.62
N GLN A 198 -10.37 -21.89 15.92
CA GLN A 198 -10.18 -22.50 14.60
C GLN A 198 -9.71 -21.48 13.56
N VAL A 199 -10.22 -20.25 13.60
CA VAL A 199 -9.77 -19.18 12.69
C VAL A 199 -8.29 -18.88 12.94
N GLU A 200 -7.88 -18.73 14.20
CA GLU A 200 -6.48 -18.51 14.57
C GLU A 200 -5.57 -19.65 14.11
N ALA A 201 -5.97 -20.90 14.34
CA ALA A 201 -5.20 -22.07 13.89
C ALA A 201 -5.04 -22.10 12.37
N LYS A 202 -6.09 -21.79 11.62
CA LYS A 202 -6.04 -21.72 10.14
C LYS A 202 -5.17 -20.57 9.66
N CYS A 203 -5.29 -19.38 10.26
CA CYS A 203 -4.42 -18.25 9.95
C CYS A 203 -2.95 -18.55 10.29
N ALA A 204 -2.66 -19.21 11.40
CA ALA A 204 -1.31 -19.61 11.77
C ALA A 204 -0.72 -20.64 10.78
N ALA A 205 -1.53 -21.62 10.37
CA ALA A 205 -1.14 -22.60 9.35
C ALA A 205 -0.89 -21.93 8.00
N GLU A 206 -1.74 -20.97 7.60
CA GLU A 206 -1.56 -20.22 6.36
C GLU A 206 -0.31 -19.33 6.44
N ARG A 207 -0.10 -18.61 7.55
CA ARG A 207 1.11 -17.82 7.83
C ARG A 207 2.38 -18.68 7.69
N ALA A 208 2.37 -19.91 8.21
CA ALA A 208 3.49 -20.84 8.11
C ALA A 208 3.75 -21.32 6.66
N LYS A 209 2.70 -21.64 5.89
CA LYS A 209 2.85 -21.96 4.44
C LYS A 209 3.44 -20.80 3.65
N LEU A 210 3.09 -19.58 4.05
CA LEU A 210 3.54 -18.34 3.42
C LEU A 210 4.94 -17.90 3.88
N GLY A 211 5.60 -18.63 4.77
CA GLY A 211 6.95 -18.30 5.25
C GLY A 211 7.03 -17.03 6.09
N LEU A 212 5.90 -16.51 6.56
CA LEU A 212 5.82 -15.33 7.41
C LEU A 212 6.32 -15.68 8.84
N PRO A 213 7.12 -14.80 9.49
CA PRO A 213 7.59 -15.04 10.85
C PRO A 213 6.40 -15.23 11.82
N ARG A 214 6.60 -15.93 12.94
CA ARG A 214 5.54 -15.98 13.97
C ARG A 214 5.30 -14.56 14.49
N SER A 215 4.04 -14.18 14.71
CA SER A 215 3.75 -13.00 15.52
C SER A 215 4.27 -13.28 16.92
N ASP A 216 5.35 -12.63 17.34
CA ASP A 216 6.03 -12.93 18.60
C ASP A 216 5.22 -12.46 19.82
N ALA A 217 4.23 -13.28 20.21
CA ALA A 217 3.63 -13.23 21.54
C ALA A 217 4.47 -13.98 22.60
N SER A 218 5.61 -14.59 22.20
CA SER A 218 6.43 -15.46 23.06
C SER A 218 7.71 -14.82 23.59
N ALA A 219 8.14 -13.66 23.07
CA ALA A 219 9.34 -12.97 23.55
C ALA A 219 9.11 -12.19 24.87
N VAL A 220 7.85 -12.00 25.27
CA VAL A 220 7.45 -11.13 26.40
C VAL A 220 7.59 -11.81 27.78
N ARG A 221 7.62 -13.14 27.86
CA ARG A 221 7.57 -13.84 29.17
C ARG A 221 8.87 -13.92 29.96
N LYS A 222 9.96 -13.26 29.53
CA LYS A 222 11.24 -13.28 30.25
C LYS A 222 11.50 -12.01 31.09
N GLY A 223 10.60 -11.02 31.06
CA GLY A 223 10.72 -9.77 31.84
C GLY A 223 9.86 -9.69 33.10
N GLU A 224 8.90 -10.60 33.30
CA GLU A 224 7.85 -10.46 34.33
C GLU A 224 8.04 -11.42 35.54
N ALA A 225 9.27 -11.56 36.04
CA ALA A 225 9.55 -12.34 37.26
C ALA A 225 10.09 -11.51 38.43
N GLU A 226 10.22 -10.18 38.30
CA GLU A 226 10.66 -9.32 39.40
C GLU A 226 9.83 -8.02 39.46
N ALA A 227 8.59 -8.13 39.93
CA ALA A 227 7.89 -7.05 40.64
C ALA A 227 6.59 -7.63 41.21
N GLY A 228 6.63 -8.04 42.49
CA GLY A 228 5.43 -8.37 43.24
C GLY A 228 4.70 -7.13 43.72
N GLY A 229 3.41 -7.29 44.04
CA GLY A 229 2.74 -6.51 45.08
C GLY A 229 1.46 -5.78 44.70
N ASP A 230 0.33 -6.41 45.08
CA ASP A 230 -0.92 -5.84 45.59
C ASP A 230 -1.89 -5.03 44.69
N GLY A 231 -3.09 -5.61 44.55
CA GLY A 231 -4.29 -5.00 45.15
C GLY A 231 -5.34 -4.31 44.26
N ALA A 232 -6.51 -4.99 44.18
CA ALA A 232 -7.87 -4.44 44.15
C ALA A 232 -8.52 -3.94 42.83
N GLU A 233 -9.46 -4.78 42.37
CA GLU A 233 -10.84 -4.53 41.88
C GLU A 233 -11.27 -3.16 41.32
N GLY A 234 -11.92 -3.21 40.14
CA GLY A 234 -13.16 -2.44 39.91
C GLY A 234 -13.32 -1.74 38.56
N GLY A 235 -13.87 -2.47 37.57
CA GLY A 235 -14.95 -2.00 36.68
C GLY A 235 -14.68 -0.90 35.62
N GLY A 236 -14.94 -1.26 34.34
CA GLY A 236 -15.56 -0.33 33.40
C GLY A 236 -14.85 -0.13 32.06
N THR A 237 -15.33 -0.88 31.06
CA THR A 237 -15.28 -0.59 29.61
C THR A 237 -13.90 -0.48 28.94
N GLU A 238 -13.34 -1.61 28.50
CA GLU A 238 -12.27 -1.62 27.50
C GLU A 238 -12.84 -1.51 26.08
N ALA A 239 -12.44 -0.42 25.43
CA ALA A 239 -12.65 -0.11 24.02
C ALA A 239 -11.75 -0.99 23.12
N PRO A 240 -12.01 -1.07 21.80
CA PRO A 240 -11.58 -2.18 20.95
C PRO A 240 -10.06 -2.22 20.74
N THR A 241 -9.44 -3.37 21.03
CA THR A 241 -8.00 -3.63 20.91
C THR A 241 -7.56 -4.00 19.49
N SER A 242 -7.73 -3.07 18.54
CA SER A 242 -7.00 -3.05 17.27
C SER A 242 -7.14 -1.66 16.66
N LEU A 243 -6.12 -0.81 16.81
CA LEU A 243 -6.08 0.47 16.11
C LEU A 243 -5.81 0.17 14.62
N SER A 244 -6.83 0.30 13.78
CA SER A 244 -6.67 0.26 12.32
C SER A 244 -6.36 1.67 11.83
N PHE A 245 -5.17 1.89 11.29
CA PHE A 245 -4.80 3.20 10.74
C PHE A 245 -5.28 3.35 9.29
N ASP A 246 -5.70 4.56 8.91
CA ASP A 246 -6.08 4.88 7.53
C ASP A 246 -4.82 4.85 6.65
N ALA A 247 -4.78 3.96 5.67
CA ALA A 247 -3.61 3.76 4.80
C ALA A 247 -3.19 5.04 4.05
N ARG A 248 -4.10 6.01 3.87
CA ARG A 248 -3.80 7.28 3.20
C ARG A 248 -2.82 8.16 3.98
N ILE A 249 -2.66 7.94 5.30
CA ILE A 249 -1.71 8.74 6.11
C ILE A 249 -0.24 8.47 5.73
N ALA A 250 0.06 7.39 4.98
CA ALA A 250 1.39 7.12 4.43
C ALA A 250 1.85 8.16 3.37
N SER A 251 0.92 8.94 2.83
CA SER A 251 1.20 10.08 1.94
C SER A 251 1.83 11.27 2.68
N VAL A 252 1.69 11.33 4.00
CA VAL A 252 2.27 12.38 4.84
C VAL A 252 3.67 11.95 5.29
N LYS A 253 4.69 12.59 4.74
CA LYS A 253 6.10 12.27 5.02
C LYS A 253 6.58 12.98 6.27
N VAL A 254 7.33 12.26 7.10
CA VAL A 254 8.04 12.82 8.25
C VAL A 254 9.45 13.16 7.82
N GLU A 255 9.89 14.36 8.15
CA GLU A 255 11.20 14.87 7.80
C GLU A 255 12.16 14.66 8.98
N PRO A 256 13.19 13.82 8.81
CA PRO A 256 14.20 13.61 9.84
C PRO A 256 15.03 14.88 10.06
N LYS A 257 15.56 15.03 11.27
CA LYS A 257 16.65 15.95 11.54
C LYS A 257 17.97 15.40 10.98
N ASP A 258 18.99 16.24 10.92
CA ASP A 258 20.28 15.88 10.34
C ASP A 258 20.93 14.65 11.01
N ASP A 259 20.72 14.46 12.31
CA ASP A 259 21.21 13.32 13.08
C ASP A 259 20.31 12.07 12.98
N GLU A 260 19.08 12.22 12.50
CA GLU A 260 18.07 11.15 12.40
C GLU A 260 17.99 10.52 11.00
N ASP A 261 18.42 11.23 9.94
CA ASP A 261 18.22 10.78 8.55
C ASP A 261 18.97 9.48 8.22
N SER A 262 20.07 9.21 8.95
CA SER A 262 20.86 7.99 8.82
C SER A 262 20.29 6.80 9.59
N ASP A 263 19.31 7.01 10.47
CA ASP A 263 18.69 5.91 11.23
C ASP A 263 17.73 5.11 10.34
N ALA A 264 18.07 3.83 10.15
CA ALA A 264 17.28 2.89 9.36
C ALA A 264 15.87 2.64 9.95
N ASN A 265 15.68 2.90 11.24
CA ASN A 265 14.42 2.72 11.95
C ASN A 265 13.60 4.02 12.05
N PHE A 266 14.10 5.13 11.51
CA PHE A 266 13.36 6.40 11.57
C PHE A 266 12.04 6.31 10.79
N PRO A 267 10.89 6.62 11.42
CA PRO A 267 9.58 6.53 10.78
C PRO A 267 9.39 7.63 9.71
N ARG A 268 9.63 7.31 8.43
CA ARG A 268 9.61 8.29 7.32
C ARG A 268 8.23 8.78 6.87
N ASN A 269 7.15 8.30 7.49
CA ASN A 269 5.78 8.74 7.22
C ASN A 269 4.89 8.53 8.46
N LEU A 270 3.72 9.15 8.48
CA LEU A 270 2.82 9.08 9.64
C LEU A 270 2.26 7.68 9.91
N HIS A 271 2.15 6.82 8.89
CA HIS A 271 1.74 5.42 9.09
C HIS A 271 2.82 4.65 9.87
N ASN A 272 4.09 4.76 9.47
CA ASN A 272 5.22 4.18 10.20
C ASN A 272 5.32 4.74 11.63
N ALA A 273 5.03 6.03 11.82
CA ALA A 273 5.01 6.66 13.13
C ALA A 273 3.89 6.11 14.03
N ALA A 274 2.70 5.87 13.46
CA ALA A 274 1.58 5.28 14.16
C ALA A 274 1.86 3.84 14.60
N GLU A 275 2.44 3.05 13.71
CA GLU A 275 2.90 1.68 14.00
C GLU A 275 4.00 1.67 15.07
N LEU A 276 4.94 2.62 15.03
CA LEU A 276 5.99 2.76 16.05
C LEU A 276 5.38 3.03 17.44
N PHE A 277 4.41 3.95 17.54
CA PHE A 277 3.69 4.18 18.80
C PHE A 277 2.94 2.93 19.27
N ALA A 278 2.26 2.23 18.36
CA ALA A 278 1.53 1.01 18.70
C ALA A 278 2.48 -0.10 19.20
N ALA A 279 3.61 -0.29 18.52
CA ALA A 279 4.64 -1.27 18.90
C ALA A 279 5.31 -0.93 20.24
N ALA A 280 5.46 0.36 20.55
CA ALA A 280 5.98 0.84 21.84
C ALA A 280 4.95 0.84 22.98
N GLY A 281 3.70 0.39 22.74
CA GLY A 281 2.64 0.41 23.74
C GLY A 281 2.06 1.80 24.02
N MET A 282 2.45 2.82 23.25
CA MET A 282 2.02 4.21 23.38
C MET A 282 0.67 4.45 22.67
N ARG A 283 -0.37 3.73 23.13
CA ARG A 283 -1.70 3.68 22.46
C ARG A 283 -2.38 5.04 22.38
N SER A 284 -2.25 5.88 23.41
CA SER A 284 -2.81 7.24 23.42
C SER A 284 -2.21 8.13 22.33
N GLN A 285 -0.90 8.04 22.14
CA GLN A 285 -0.18 8.80 21.12
C GLN A 285 -0.51 8.29 19.72
N ALA A 286 -0.61 6.96 19.54
CA ALA A 286 -1.04 6.36 18.28
C ALA A 286 -2.47 6.79 17.89
N ALA A 287 -3.40 6.80 18.85
CA ALA A 287 -4.76 7.27 18.63
C ALA A 287 -4.82 8.77 18.31
N GLN A 288 -4.07 9.60 19.05
CA GLN A 288 -4.00 11.04 18.80
C GLN A 288 -3.42 11.37 17.41
N LEU A 289 -2.38 10.64 16.98
CA LEU A 289 -1.83 10.76 15.63
C LEU A 289 -2.87 10.41 14.58
N HIS A 290 -3.58 9.28 14.77
CA HIS A 290 -4.61 8.82 13.85
C HIS A 290 -5.74 9.83 13.69
N ASP A 291 -6.23 10.39 14.81
CA ASP A 291 -7.31 11.38 14.80
C ASP A 291 -6.91 12.66 14.07
N CYS A 292 -5.72 13.20 14.39
CA CYS A 292 -5.17 14.37 13.70
C CYS A 292 -5.03 14.13 12.19
N SER A 293 -4.49 12.98 11.81
CA SER A 293 -4.22 12.63 10.40
C SER A 293 -5.50 12.39 9.60
N THR A 294 -6.50 11.74 10.20
CA THR A 294 -7.79 11.50 9.55
C THR A 294 -8.56 12.79 9.32
N ARG A 295 -8.48 13.76 10.27
CA ARG A 295 -9.06 15.11 10.08
C ARG A 295 -8.43 15.84 8.89
N LEU A 296 -7.11 15.81 8.76
CA LEU A 296 -6.42 16.35 7.58
C LEU A 296 -6.95 15.72 6.28
N LEU A 297 -7.01 14.39 6.21
CA LEU A 297 -7.47 13.68 5.02
C LEU A 297 -8.92 14.01 4.66
N SER A 298 -9.79 14.17 5.66
CA SER A 298 -11.17 14.64 5.46
C SER A 298 -11.21 16.05 4.88
N LEU A 299 -10.37 16.97 5.36
CA LEU A 299 -10.27 18.34 4.83
C LEU A 299 -9.75 18.36 3.39
N LEU A 300 -8.71 17.57 3.09
CA LEU A 300 -8.18 17.44 1.73
C LEU A 300 -9.22 16.84 0.76
N SER A 301 -10.02 15.87 1.23
CA SER A 301 -11.07 15.23 0.43
C SER A 301 -12.27 16.14 0.18
N ALA A 302 -12.63 17.00 1.14
CA ALA A 302 -13.77 17.91 1.04
C ALA A 302 -13.49 19.16 0.17
N GLY A 303 -12.21 19.48 -0.05
CA GLY A 303 -11.79 20.70 -0.72
C GLY A 303 -11.92 21.95 0.16
N PRO A 304 -11.36 23.10 -0.26
CA PRO A 304 -11.33 24.31 0.55
C PRO A 304 -12.73 24.91 0.73
N THR A 305 -13.20 25.03 1.98
CA THR A 305 -14.52 25.61 2.31
C THR A 305 -14.43 27.04 2.85
N GLY A 306 -13.22 27.60 2.93
CA GLY A 306 -12.95 28.96 3.42
C GLY A 306 -12.98 29.11 4.94
N ARG A 307 -13.24 28.02 5.67
CA ARG A 307 -13.19 27.97 7.16
C ARG A 307 -11.85 27.43 7.69
N GLN A 308 -10.96 27.03 6.80
CA GLN A 308 -9.67 26.45 7.13
C GLN A 308 -8.58 27.51 7.22
N SER A 309 -7.68 27.33 8.17
CA SER A 309 -6.39 28.02 8.19
C SER A 309 -5.50 27.42 7.10
N GLN A 310 -5.26 28.17 6.03
CA GLN A 310 -4.26 27.84 5.02
C GLN A 310 -3.00 28.65 5.30
N ARG A 311 -2.09 28.09 6.07
CA ARG A 311 -0.74 28.66 6.22
C ARG A 311 0.19 27.90 5.28
N ILE A 312 0.96 28.64 4.49
CA ILE A 312 2.06 28.05 3.72
C ILE A 312 3.08 27.58 4.76
N GLY A 313 3.11 26.29 5.13
CA GLY A 313 4.00 25.83 6.19
C GLY A 313 3.88 24.35 6.51
N ARG A 314 5.03 23.75 6.83
CA ARG A 314 5.18 22.36 7.27
C ARG A 314 4.50 22.18 8.64
N ALA A 315 3.68 21.14 8.79
CA ALA A 315 3.16 20.75 10.10
C ALA A 315 4.23 19.99 10.90
N CYS A 316 3.92 19.59 12.12
CA CYS A 316 4.80 18.77 12.93
C CYS A 316 4.08 17.53 13.47
N ILE A 317 4.83 16.45 13.65
CA ILE A 317 4.49 15.34 14.54
C ILE A 317 5.24 15.53 15.86
N CYS A 318 4.55 15.34 16.98
CA CYS A 318 5.15 15.31 18.31
C CYS A 318 5.27 13.88 18.83
N TRP A 319 6.49 13.42 19.10
CA TRP A 319 6.75 12.08 19.64
C TRP A 319 6.31 11.92 21.11
N SER A 320 6.20 13.03 21.84
CA SER A 320 5.77 12.98 23.25
C SER A 320 4.27 12.71 23.41
N CYS A 321 3.44 13.39 22.61
CA CYS A 321 1.98 13.31 22.73
C CYS A 321 1.26 12.74 21.49
N GLY A 322 1.95 12.48 20.39
CA GLY A 322 1.32 11.98 19.16
C GLY A 322 0.51 13.03 18.38
N HIS A 323 0.49 14.29 18.81
CA HIS A 323 -0.18 15.36 18.07
C HIS A 323 0.48 15.57 16.71
N VAL A 324 -0.34 15.66 15.67
CA VAL A 324 0.07 16.08 14.32
C VAL A 324 -0.67 17.35 13.94
N GLY A 325 0.04 18.41 13.62
CA GLY A 325 -0.58 19.66 13.21
C GLY A 325 0.35 20.85 13.09
N LEU A 326 -0.22 22.03 12.85
CA LEU A 326 0.54 23.28 12.80
C LEU A 326 1.26 23.51 14.14
N PRO A 327 2.56 23.85 14.10
CA PRO A 327 3.26 24.19 15.32
C PRO A 327 2.72 25.53 15.88
N SER A 328 2.73 25.70 17.19
CA SER A 328 2.29 26.94 17.85
C SER A 328 3.11 28.17 17.42
N ASN A 329 4.37 27.96 17.02
CA ASN A 329 5.25 28.97 16.45
C ASN A 329 5.21 29.02 14.91
N ALA A 330 4.10 28.59 14.26
CA ALA A 330 3.98 28.51 12.80
C ALA A 330 4.40 29.78 12.05
N SER A 331 4.09 30.98 12.56
CA SER A 331 4.52 32.24 11.90
C SER A 331 6.05 32.36 11.79
N SER A 332 6.79 31.87 12.79
CA SER A 332 8.26 31.95 12.83
C SER A 332 8.97 30.89 11.99
N VAL A 333 8.28 29.76 11.74
CA VAL A 333 8.78 28.62 10.94
C VAL A 333 8.72 28.92 9.44
N VAL A 334 7.87 29.87 9.02
CA VAL A 334 7.65 30.23 7.61
C VAL A 334 8.61 31.32 7.12
N GLU A 335 9.20 32.12 8.01
CA GLU A 335 9.88 33.38 7.65
C GLU A 335 11.43 33.38 7.75
N SER A 336 12.11 32.25 7.95
CA SER A 336 13.56 32.28 8.22
C SER A 336 14.41 31.25 7.46
N GLY A 337 15.60 31.68 7.03
CA GLY A 337 16.63 30.86 6.38
C GLY A 337 17.34 29.86 7.30
N ALA A 338 17.00 29.83 8.58
CA ALA A 338 17.30 28.76 9.53
C ALA A 338 16.00 28.45 10.28
N THR A 339 15.31 27.38 9.88
CA THR A 339 13.98 27.06 10.41
C THR A 339 14.10 26.60 11.87
N PRO A 340 13.55 27.34 12.86
CA PRO A 340 13.53 26.88 14.24
C PRO A 340 12.71 25.59 14.37
N PRO A 341 12.95 24.73 15.38
CA PRO A 341 12.13 23.54 15.58
C PRO A 341 10.67 23.91 15.78
N GLY A 342 9.77 23.07 15.26
CA GLY A 342 8.34 23.23 15.46
C GLY A 342 7.98 22.97 16.92
N VAL A 343 7.25 23.89 17.55
CA VAL A 343 6.74 23.73 18.92
C VAL A 343 5.34 23.12 18.86
N CYS A 344 5.17 21.94 19.44
CA CYS A 344 3.89 21.22 19.45
C CYS A 344 2.77 22.08 20.05
N ALA A 345 1.68 22.28 19.30
CA ALA A 345 0.55 23.08 19.77
C ALA A 345 -0.23 22.44 20.94
N ALA A 346 -0.15 21.12 21.09
CA ALA A 346 -0.87 20.40 22.14
C ALA A 346 -0.14 20.37 23.50
N CYS A 347 1.19 20.28 23.51
CA CYS A 347 1.96 20.08 24.75
C CYS A 347 3.16 21.02 24.93
N GLY A 348 3.48 21.86 23.94
CA GLY A 348 4.60 22.80 24.01
C GLY A 348 5.99 22.18 23.79
N GLU A 349 6.08 20.88 23.55
CA GLU A 349 7.34 20.18 23.28
C GLU A 349 7.97 20.63 21.95
N ASN A 350 9.30 20.72 21.89
CA ASN A 350 10.05 21.18 20.72
C ASN A 350 11.28 20.33 20.37
N ALA A 351 11.79 19.52 21.31
CA ALA A 351 12.92 18.63 21.07
C ALA A 351 12.46 17.33 20.44
N GLN A 352 11.29 16.84 20.84
CA GLN A 352 10.66 15.61 20.35
C GLN A 352 9.64 15.89 19.24
N THR A 353 9.94 16.84 18.35
CA THR A 353 9.09 17.16 17.19
C THR A 353 9.87 17.04 15.89
N ASN A 354 9.17 16.58 14.85
CA ASN A 354 9.67 16.54 13.48
C ASN A 354 8.67 17.21 12.55
N PHE A 355 9.17 17.87 11.51
CA PHE A 355 8.30 18.43 10.50
C PHE A 355 7.67 17.32 9.65
N VAL A 356 6.46 17.58 9.15
CA VAL A 356 5.73 16.70 8.24
C VAL A 356 5.24 17.49 7.03
N ARG A 357 5.23 16.81 5.89
CA ARG A 357 4.75 17.37 4.63
C ARG A 357 3.83 16.39 3.90
N VAL A 358 2.81 16.94 3.24
CA VAL A 358 1.98 16.18 2.31
C VAL A 358 2.56 16.34 0.91
N VAL A 359 2.77 15.24 0.20
CA VAL A 359 3.27 15.25 -1.18
C VAL A 359 2.19 14.69 -2.10
N SER A 360 1.82 15.43 -3.14
CA SER A 360 0.88 14.95 -4.16
C SER A 360 1.50 13.85 -5.02
N GLU A 361 0.67 13.15 -5.80
CA GLU A 361 1.13 12.13 -6.76
C GLU A 361 2.13 12.70 -7.77
N ASP A 362 2.03 14.00 -8.07
CA ASP A 362 2.90 14.73 -8.98
C ASP A 362 4.22 15.19 -8.32
N GLY A 363 4.43 14.86 -7.04
CA GLY A 363 5.61 15.27 -6.26
C GLY A 363 5.55 16.68 -5.70
N ALA A 364 4.44 17.40 -5.85
CA ALA A 364 4.29 18.76 -5.31
C ALA A 364 3.96 18.72 -3.80
N VAL A 365 4.56 19.64 -3.04
CA VAL A 365 4.23 19.78 -1.61
C VAL A 365 2.88 20.49 -1.48
N VAL A 366 1.93 19.82 -0.83
CA VAL A 366 0.61 20.39 -0.53
C VAL A 366 0.71 21.18 0.77
N PRO A 367 0.25 22.45 0.80
CA PRO A 367 0.18 23.23 2.03
C PRO A 367 -0.61 22.49 3.11
N TRP A 368 -0.18 22.59 4.36
CA TRP A 368 -0.93 22.02 5.46
C TRP A 368 -2.21 22.84 5.72
N ILE A 369 -3.31 22.14 6.00
CA ILE A 369 -4.63 22.74 6.18
C ILE A 369 -5.26 22.16 7.45
N GLU A 370 -5.74 23.04 8.32
CA GLU A 370 -6.51 22.70 9.52
C GLU A 370 -7.76 23.55 9.60
N ASP A 371 -8.77 23.09 10.33
CA ASP A 371 -9.87 23.95 10.71
C ASP A 371 -9.33 25.15 11.50
N ALA A 372 -9.74 26.36 11.13
CA ALA A 372 -9.36 27.54 11.91
C ALA A 372 -9.88 27.34 13.33
N GLU A 373 -8.99 27.39 14.33
CA GLU A 373 -9.43 27.45 15.73
C GLU A 373 -10.45 28.58 15.85
N ARG A 374 -11.67 28.24 16.25
CA ARG A 374 -12.63 29.25 16.69
C ARG A 374 -11.97 29.90 17.90
N ALA A 375 -11.50 31.14 17.74
CA ALA A 375 -10.93 31.91 18.83
C ALA A 375 -11.83 31.72 20.06
N PRO A 376 -11.27 31.36 21.23
CA PRO A 376 -12.08 31.21 22.42
C PRO A 376 -12.86 32.52 22.59
N ARG A 377 -14.19 32.42 22.71
CA ARG A 377 -14.96 33.59 23.15
C ARG A 377 -14.33 33.97 24.49
N PRO A 378 -13.90 35.24 24.67
CA PRO A 378 -13.35 35.64 25.94
C PRO A 378 -14.36 35.28 27.02
N GLU A 379 -13.95 34.41 27.95
CA GLU A 379 -14.76 34.10 29.11
C GLU A 379 -14.95 35.42 29.87
N GLY A 380 -16.20 35.87 29.95
CA GLY A 380 -16.57 37.08 30.66
C GLY A 380 -16.92 38.27 29.78
N GLN A 381 -17.94 38.15 28.92
CA GLN A 381 -18.93 39.20 28.74
C GLN A 381 -20.30 38.53 28.62
N GLY A 382 -21.03 38.48 29.75
CA GLY A 382 -22.47 38.31 29.71
C GLY A 382 -23.11 39.57 29.13
N GLU A 383 -24.14 39.38 28.32
CA GLU A 383 -25.53 39.72 28.62
C GLU A 383 -26.45 38.89 27.72
#